data_AF-A0A9K3CUE8-F1
#
_entry.id   AF-A0A9K3CUE8-F1
#
_cell.length_a   1.000
_cell.length_b   1.000
_cell.length_c   1.000
_cell.angle_alpha   90.00
_cell.angle_beta   90.00
_cell.angle_gamma   90.00
#
_symmetry.space_group_name_H-M   'P 1'
#
loop_
_entity.id
_entity.type
_entity.pdbx_description
1 polymer ?
#
loop_
_entity_poly.entity_id
_entity_poly.type
_entity_poly.pdbx_seq_one_letter_code
_entity_poly.pdbx_strand_id
1 'polypeptide(L)'
;MSGSMAVGNAVVVPALQGDTSASTPSKVQSIQAFGASVTKASVGERVGVLLKGPDLSAMSERGFLTAPRETTEGERGMTTVCDRVLGYLDPIPSFTYDMYSGQTFSVTAGHDTVQGTLTLLGYESEGPVFTQSRQDVNTQVSTLKDTLTRHMAEGKTMPKGDRMLAVLQLKAPLLLPLPLGQYPLLGARLELPPQAGQCRLAFTLTPIETPADLHDLPYRRLCTSTLSGHVLRRDKDGGPGLVVSGLFSDNTAASTAISSAKGGLACTILTSDGTERGQAVVVSAFGTSGKVKCTLTQGDAQPRDTVTVAQTLQHRIRY
;
A
#
# COMPACT_ATOMS: atom_id res chain seq x y z
N MET A 1 3.60 19.76 -16.21
CA MET A 1 3.25 19.61 -17.64
C MET A 1 1.79 19.90 -17.95
N SER A 2 0.98 20.43 -17.03
CA SER A 2 -0.42 20.80 -17.29
C SER A 2 -0.63 22.30 -17.05
N GLY A 3 -1.73 22.85 -17.54
CA GLY A 3 -2.10 24.26 -17.35
C GLY A 3 -1.42 25.26 -18.30
N SER A 4 -1.47 26.53 -17.94
CA SER A 4 -0.84 27.62 -18.69
C SER A 4 -0.23 28.63 -17.73
N MET A 5 0.77 29.38 -18.19
CA MET A 5 1.47 30.39 -17.39
C MET A 5 1.56 31.68 -18.19
N ALA A 6 1.32 32.82 -17.55
CA ALA A 6 1.49 34.14 -18.16
C ALA A 6 2.44 35.01 -17.34
N VAL A 7 3.05 35.98 -18.01
CA VAL A 7 3.83 37.03 -17.35
C VAL A 7 2.97 37.70 -16.29
N GLY A 8 3.53 37.81 -15.08
CA GLY A 8 2.85 38.36 -13.92
C GLY A 8 2.06 37.36 -13.08
N ASN A 9 1.91 36.09 -13.50
CA ASN A 9 1.33 35.06 -12.63
C ASN A 9 2.22 34.81 -11.42
N ALA A 10 1.59 34.44 -10.31
CA ALA A 10 2.28 33.91 -9.14
C ALA A 10 2.54 32.41 -9.36
N VAL A 11 3.70 31.95 -8.92
CA VAL A 11 4.12 30.56 -8.97
C VAL A 11 4.86 30.21 -7.67
N VAL A 12 4.93 28.92 -7.38
CA VAL A 12 5.63 28.41 -6.23
C VAL A 12 6.59 27.32 -6.66
N VAL A 13 7.73 27.27 -5.96
CA VAL A 13 8.73 26.22 -6.04
C VAL A 13 8.56 25.33 -4.81
N PRO A 14 7.90 24.16 -4.93
CA PRO A 14 7.61 23.34 -3.75
C PRO A 14 8.85 22.84 -3.03
N ALA A 15 9.95 22.60 -3.75
CA ALA A 15 11.23 22.18 -3.17
C ALA A 15 11.82 23.22 -2.19
N LEU A 16 11.44 24.49 -2.30
CA LEU A 16 11.86 25.57 -1.40
C LEU A 16 10.88 25.80 -0.24
N GLN A 17 9.77 25.06 -0.17
CA GLN A 17 8.75 25.25 0.86
C GLN A 17 9.11 24.62 2.21
N GLY A 18 9.95 23.58 2.25
CA GLY A 18 10.16 22.79 3.47
C GLY A 18 8.86 22.23 4.05
N ASP A 19 8.88 21.75 5.30
CA ASP A 19 7.67 21.29 6.05
C ASP A 19 6.72 22.44 6.43
N THR A 20 7.08 23.69 6.12
CA THR A 20 6.29 24.87 6.44
C THR A 20 5.47 25.31 5.22
N SER A 21 4.15 25.35 5.39
CA SER A 21 3.15 25.73 4.38
C SER A 21 3.20 27.19 3.90
N ALA A 22 4.28 27.94 4.16
CA ALA A 22 4.37 29.37 3.89
C ALA A 22 5.69 29.74 3.19
N SER A 23 5.81 29.41 1.90
CA SER A 23 6.74 30.13 1.02
C SER A 23 6.01 31.29 0.34
N THR A 24 6.62 32.46 0.29
CA THR A 24 6.11 33.59 -0.48
C THR A 24 6.04 33.22 -1.96
N PRO A 25 4.87 33.33 -2.62
CA PRO A 25 4.76 33.10 -4.05
C PRO A 25 5.71 34.01 -4.84
N SER A 26 6.39 33.44 -5.81
CA SER A 26 7.27 34.17 -6.73
C SER A 26 6.47 34.63 -7.94
N LYS A 27 6.81 35.80 -8.50
CA LYS A 27 6.09 36.34 -9.66
C LYS A 27 6.88 36.09 -10.95
N VAL A 28 6.20 35.64 -12.00
CA VAL A 28 6.78 35.50 -13.35
C VAL A 28 7.08 36.89 -13.92
N GLN A 29 8.34 37.20 -14.19
CA GLN A 29 8.76 38.48 -14.78
C GLN A 29 8.75 38.46 -16.30
N SER A 30 9.28 37.40 -16.90
CA SER A 30 9.34 37.23 -18.35
C SER A 30 9.33 35.76 -18.71
N ILE A 31 8.87 35.48 -19.93
CA ILE A 31 8.86 34.15 -20.53
C ILE A 31 9.54 34.28 -21.89
N GLN A 32 10.44 33.34 -22.21
CA GLN A 32 11.11 33.28 -23.51
C GLN A 32 10.88 31.92 -24.16
N ALA A 33 10.45 31.93 -25.42
CA ALA A 33 10.26 30.75 -26.24
C ALA A 33 10.97 30.95 -27.58
N PHE A 34 11.75 29.97 -28.04
CA PHE A 34 12.44 30.01 -29.34
C PHE A 34 13.23 31.32 -29.61
N GLY A 35 13.94 31.81 -28.60
CA GLY A 35 14.74 33.03 -28.69
C GLY A 35 13.96 34.34 -28.58
N ALA A 36 12.63 34.32 -28.54
CA ALA A 36 11.78 35.51 -28.46
C ALA A 36 11.01 35.59 -27.13
N SER A 37 10.76 36.82 -26.67
CA SER A 37 9.91 37.06 -25.50
C SER A 37 8.45 36.78 -25.81
N VAL A 38 7.76 36.05 -24.93
CA VAL A 38 6.34 35.74 -25.03
C VAL A 38 5.61 36.15 -23.75
N THR A 39 4.31 36.42 -23.85
CA THR A 39 3.49 36.87 -22.70
C THR A 39 2.78 35.71 -22.00
N LYS A 40 2.65 34.57 -22.67
CA LYS A 40 1.98 33.37 -22.17
C LYS A 40 2.65 32.12 -22.74
N ALA A 41 2.62 31.04 -21.96
CA ALA A 41 2.99 29.70 -22.36
C ALA A 41 1.89 28.69 -21.99
N SER A 42 1.77 27.63 -22.78
CA SER A 42 0.77 26.57 -22.62
C SER A 42 1.40 25.17 -22.57
N VAL A 43 0.58 24.15 -22.29
CA VAL A 43 1.04 22.75 -22.20
C VAL A 43 1.80 22.33 -23.45
N GLY A 44 2.97 21.72 -23.25
CA GLY A 44 3.82 21.18 -24.32
C GLY A 44 4.89 22.15 -24.81
N GLU A 45 4.81 23.43 -24.46
CA GLU A 45 5.82 24.42 -24.84
C GLU A 45 7.04 24.34 -23.92
N ARG A 46 8.24 24.36 -24.53
CA ARG A 46 9.51 24.49 -23.80
C ARG A 46 9.89 25.98 -23.74
N VAL A 47 9.84 26.55 -22.54
CA VAL A 47 10.10 27.97 -22.31
C VAL A 47 11.13 28.18 -21.22
N GLY A 48 11.89 29.28 -21.33
CA GLY A 48 12.66 29.85 -20.23
C GLY A 48 11.81 30.83 -19.45
N VAL A 49 11.89 30.80 -18.12
CA VAL A 49 11.08 31.65 -17.24
C VAL A 49 11.98 32.38 -16.26
N LEU A 50 11.84 33.70 -16.18
CA LEU A 50 12.49 34.52 -15.15
C LEU A 50 11.52 34.75 -14.00
N LEU A 51 11.93 34.41 -12.78
CA LEU A 51 11.14 34.62 -11.55
C LEU A 51 11.69 35.78 -10.73
N LYS A 52 10.79 36.58 -10.14
CA LYS A 52 11.14 37.59 -9.14
C LYS A 52 11.17 36.96 -7.76
N GLY A 53 12.29 37.06 -7.05
CA GLY A 53 12.33 36.87 -5.60
C GLY A 53 13.20 35.72 -5.08
N PRO A 54 13.02 34.46 -5.50
CA PRO A 54 13.66 33.35 -4.82
C PRO A 54 15.12 33.21 -5.26
N ASP A 55 16.03 33.07 -4.28
CA ASP A 55 17.35 32.53 -4.55
C ASP A 55 17.20 31.02 -4.82
N LEU A 56 17.26 30.64 -6.10
CA LEU A 56 17.14 29.26 -6.53
C LEU A 56 18.46 28.47 -6.37
N SER A 57 19.52 29.09 -5.84
CA SER A 57 20.82 28.43 -5.64
C SER A 57 20.76 27.24 -4.66
N ALA A 58 19.79 27.28 -3.73
CA ALA A 58 19.52 26.19 -2.79
C ALA A 58 18.67 25.05 -3.39
N MET A 59 18.11 25.23 -4.59
CA MET A 59 17.43 24.14 -5.29
C MET A 59 18.45 23.15 -5.87
N SER A 60 18.09 21.87 -5.88
CA SER A 60 18.72 20.93 -6.79
C SER A 60 18.51 21.37 -8.24
N GLU A 61 19.39 20.94 -9.15
CA GLU A 61 19.34 21.25 -10.59
C GLU A 61 18.02 20.85 -11.29
N ARG A 62 17.09 20.19 -10.59
CA ARG A 62 15.80 19.69 -11.08
C ARG A 62 14.71 19.95 -10.05
N GLY A 63 13.55 20.43 -10.50
CA GLY A 63 12.40 20.67 -9.64
C GLY A 63 11.14 20.99 -10.43
N PHE A 64 10.09 21.35 -9.71
CA PHE A 64 8.79 21.71 -10.29
C PHE A 64 8.42 23.14 -9.93
N LEU A 65 7.68 23.77 -10.84
CA LEU A 65 6.96 25.01 -10.61
C LEU A 65 5.47 24.70 -10.67
N THR A 66 4.73 25.19 -9.69
CA THR A 66 3.28 25.01 -9.59
C THR A 66 2.59 26.35 -9.39
N ALA A 67 1.30 26.43 -9.70
CA ALA A 67 0.49 27.52 -9.19
C ALA A 67 0.46 27.47 -7.65
N PRO A 68 0.36 28.63 -6.96
CA PRO A 68 0.18 28.67 -5.52
C PRO A 68 -1.09 27.94 -5.10
N ARG A 69 -1.12 27.44 -3.86
CA ARG A 69 -2.35 26.93 -3.27
C ARG A 69 -3.33 28.09 -3.09
N GLU A 70 -4.50 28.01 -3.71
CA GLU A 70 -5.57 29.00 -3.48
C GLU A 70 -6.08 28.83 -2.04
N THR A 71 -6.13 29.93 -1.28
CA THR A 71 -6.40 29.92 0.16
C THR A 71 -7.90 29.94 0.50
N THR A 72 -8.78 29.76 -0.47
CA THR A 72 -10.22 29.67 -0.24
C THR A 72 -10.64 28.25 0.10
N GLU A 73 -11.50 28.14 1.11
CA GLU A 73 -11.95 26.90 1.75
C GLU A 73 -12.44 25.86 0.73
N GLY A 74 -11.68 24.76 0.58
CA GLY A 74 -12.11 23.59 -0.18
C GLY A 74 -11.05 22.96 -1.10
N GLU A 75 -9.96 23.67 -1.43
CA GLU A 75 -9.05 23.21 -2.48
C GLU A 75 -7.73 22.62 -1.94
N ARG A 76 -7.53 21.32 -2.24
CA ARG A 76 -6.28 20.62 -2.01
C ARG A 76 -5.21 21.25 -2.92
N GLY A 77 -4.03 21.57 -2.39
CA GLY A 77 -2.95 22.15 -3.19
C GLY A 77 -2.60 21.30 -4.43
N MET A 78 -2.00 21.89 -5.46
CA MET A 78 -1.64 21.17 -6.69
C MET A 78 -0.64 20.03 -6.48
N THR A 79 0.04 20.01 -5.34
CA THR A 79 1.00 18.98 -4.95
C THR A 79 0.85 18.63 -3.48
N THR A 80 1.24 17.41 -3.12
CA THR A 80 1.35 16.93 -1.74
C THR A 80 2.73 16.35 -1.51
N VAL A 81 3.29 16.53 -0.32
CA VAL A 81 4.53 15.86 0.11
C VAL A 81 4.13 14.60 0.85
N CYS A 82 4.70 13.46 0.47
CA CYS A 82 4.39 12.19 1.13
C CYS A 82 5.63 11.32 1.30
N ASP A 83 5.71 10.67 2.45
CA ASP A 83 6.68 9.62 2.76
C ASP A 83 6.07 8.22 2.58
N ARG A 84 4.75 8.10 2.43
CA ARG A 84 4.05 6.83 2.20
C ARG A 84 2.95 6.97 1.16
N VAL A 85 2.69 5.91 0.40
CA VAL A 85 1.68 5.92 -0.66
C VAL A 85 0.94 4.60 -0.65
N LEU A 86 -0.39 4.65 -0.58
CA LEU A 86 -1.26 3.50 -0.84
C LEU A 86 -1.71 3.56 -2.30
N GLY A 87 -1.61 2.46 -3.03
CA GLY A 87 -2.04 2.44 -4.42
C GLY A 87 -2.16 1.07 -5.05
N TYR A 88 -2.70 1.06 -6.26
CA TYR A 88 -2.75 -0.13 -7.11
C TYR A 88 -1.41 -0.37 -7.77
N LEU A 89 -0.82 -1.53 -7.51
CA LEU A 89 0.42 -1.98 -8.09
C LEU A 89 0.12 -2.92 -9.27
N ASP A 90 0.59 -2.50 -10.44
CA ASP A 90 0.58 -3.28 -11.67
C ASP A 90 2.01 -3.79 -11.95
N PRO A 91 2.26 -5.11 -11.94
CA PRO A 91 3.58 -5.66 -12.25
C PRO A 91 3.95 -5.42 -13.71
N ILE A 92 5.22 -5.12 -13.98
CA ILE A 92 5.71 -4.98 -15.36
C ILE A 92 6.03 -6.38 -15.90
N PRO A 93 5.38 -6.85 -17.00
CA PRO A 93 5.50 -8.24 -17.44
C PRO A 93 6.93 -8.69 -17.81
N SER A 94 7.78 -7.74 -18.23
CA SER A 94 9.18 -8.01 -18.60
C SER A 94 10.11 -8.12 -17.38
N PHE A 95 9.64 -7.79 -16.18
CA PHE A 95 10.37 -7.98 -14.94
C PHE A 95 10.27 -9.43 -14.49
N THR A 96 11.40 -10.13 -14.47
CA THR A 96 11.44 -11.58 -14.23
C THR A 96 11.75 -11.97 -12.79
N TYR A 97 12.14 -11.00 -11.96
CA TYR A 97 12.49 -11.25 -10.56
C TYR A 97 11.26 -11.28 -9.67
N ASP A 98 11.40 -11.99 -8.56
CA ASP A 98 10.38 -12.02 -7.53
C ASP A 98 10.21 -10.66 -6.85
N MET A 99 8.96 -10.36 -6.50
CA MET A 99 8.58 -9.23 -5.65
C MET A 99 7.87 -9.74 -4.40
N TYR A 100 8.28 -9.24 -3.24
CA TYR A 100 7.70 -9.63 -1.95
C TYR A 100 7.68 -8.44 -0.97
N SER A 101 6.82 -8.52 0.05
CA SER A 101 6.72 -7.50 1.11
C SER A 101 8.04 -7.36 1.89
N GLY A 102 8.42 -6.13 2.21
CA GLY A 102 9.68 -5.77 2.86
C GLY A 102 10.84 -5.52 1.88
N GLN A 103 10.66 -5.80 0.60
CA GLN A 103 11.68 -5.53 -0.42
C GLN A 103 11.77 -4.04 -0.74
N THR A 104 12.99 -3.57 -0.98
CA THR A 104 13.27 -2.18 -1.34
C THR A 104 13.38 -1.99 -2.85
N PHE A 105 12.86 -0.88 -3.35
CA PHE A 105 12.92 -0.48 -4.75
C PHE A 105 13.32 0.99 -4.87
N SER A 106 13.97 1.34 -5.99
CA SER A 106 14.05 2.73 -6.43
C SER A 106 12.68 3.14 -6.98
N VAL A 107 12.00 4.03 -6.27
CA VAL A 107 10.68 4.56 -6.61
C VAL A 107 10.85 5.94 -7.23
N THR A 108 10.40 6.08 -8.47
CA THR A 108 10.42 7.35 -9.21
C THR A 108 9.03 7.96 -9.24
N ALA A 109 8.94 9.24 -8.85
CA ALA A 109 7.76 10.07 -8.99
C ALA A 109 8.11 11.33 -9.80
N GLY A 110 7.60 11.43 -11.02
CA GLY A 110 7.89 12.56 -11.90
C GLY A 110 9.39 12.69 -12.23
N HIS A 111 10.09 13.56 -11.51
CA HIS A 111 11.51 13.89 -11.74
C HIS A 111 12.43 13.50 -10.58
N ASP A 112 11.87 12.94 -9.51
CA ASP A 112 12.62 12.56 -8.33
C ASP A 112 12.56 11.04 -8.13
N THR A 113 13.62 10.47 -7.55
CA THR A 113 13.76 9.03 -7.33
C THR A 113 14.36 8.75 -5.98
N VAL A 114 13.64 8.01 -5.16
CA VAL A 114 14.00 7.68 -3.78
C VAL A 114 13.87 6.18 -3.54
N GLN A 115 14.58 5.64 -2.56
CA GLN A 115 14.34 4.27 -2.11
C GLN A 115 12.99 4.17 -1.40
N GLY A 116 12.24 3.09 -1.65
CA GLY A 116 10.99 2.80 -0.97
C GLY A 116 10.84 1.31 -0.65
N THR A 117 10.26 1.00 0.51
CA THR A 117 9.96 -0.36 0.94
C THR A 117 8.54 -0.71 0.55
N LEU A 118 8.37 -1.83 -0.16
CA LEU A 118 7.09 -2.33 -0.66
C LEU A 118 6.41 -3.22 0.38
N THR A 119 5.11 -3.03 0.60
CA THR A 119 4.25 -3.97 1.34
C THR A 119 3.06 -4.33 0.47
N LEU A 120 2.93 -5.62 0.13
CA LEU A 120 1.82 -6.17 -0.65
C LEU A 120 0.64 -6.49 0.27
N LEU A 121 -0.57 -6.05 -0.11
CA LEU A 121 -1.78 -6.16 0.71
C LEU A 121 -2.83 -7.16 0.19
N GLY A 122 -2.62 -7.78 -0.99
CA GLY A 122 -3.47 -8.88 -1.50
C GLY A 122 -4.05 -8.67 -2.90
N TYR A 123 -4.78 -9.68 -3.39
CA TYR A 123 -5.35 -9.75 -4.74
C TYR A 123 -6.77 -9.20 -4.81
N GLU A 124 -7.11 -8.62 -5.96
CA GLU A 124 -8.47 -8.19 -6.34
C GLU A 124 -9.32 -9.34 -6.94
N SER A 125 -8.91 -10.61 -6.79
CA SER A 125 -9.41 -11.68 -7.67
C SER A 125 -10.86 -12.12 -7.47
N GLU A 126 -11.63 -11.58 -6.53
CA GLU A 126 -13.11 -11.70 -6.52
C GLU A 126 -13.82 -10.44 -5.97
N GLY A 127 -13.87 -9.37 -6.79
CA GLY A 127 -14.87 -8.27 -6.78
C GLY A 127 -14.49 -6.95 -6.08
N PRO A 128 -15.05 -5.78 -6.48
CA PRO A 128 -15.95 -5.46 -7.59
C PRO A 128 -15.23 -4.81 -8.80
N VAL A 129 -15.89 -4.82 -9.97
CA VAL A 129 -15.45 -4.10 -11.18
C VAL A 129 -15.45 -2.59 -10.93
N PHE A 130 -14.28 -1.97 -10.92
CA PHE A 130 -14.15 -0.50 -10.89
C PHE A 130 -14.39 0.07 -12.29
N THR A 131 -15.58 0.65 -12.52
CA THR A 131 -15.80 1.56 -13.64
C THR A 131 -15.17 2.91 -13.34
N GLN A 132 -14.50 3.50 -14.35
CA GLN A 132 -13.73 4.75 -14.30
C GLN A 132 -14.60 6.02 -14.10
N SER A 133 -15.47 6.06 -13.08
CA SER A 133 -16.28 7.24 -12.75
C SER A 133 -15.84 7.90 -11.46
N ARG A 134 -15.54 9.21 -11.55
CA ARG A 134 -14.98 10.08 -10.50
C ARG A 134 -15.90 10.39 -9.31
N GLN A 135 -17.15 9.93 -9.30
CA GLN A 135 -18.15 10.39 -8.33
C GLN A 135 -18.40 9.48 -7.12
N ASP A 136 -17.83 8.27 -7.07
CA ASP A 136 -18.14 7.29 -6.02
C ASP A 136 -16.99 7.02 -5.03
N VAL A 137 -15.97 7.87 -4.98
CA VAL A 137 -14.77 7.65 -4.14
C VAL A 137 -15.10 7.56 -2.64
N ASN A 138 -16.06 8.34 -2.14
CA ASN A 138 -16.41 8.33 -0.71
C ASN A 138 -17.20 7.09 -0.26
N THR A 139 -18.04 6.54 -1.15
CA THR A 139 -18.84 5.34 -0.89
C THR A 139 -18.04 4.05 -1.17
N GLN A 140 -17.05 4.13 -2.06
CA GLN A 140 -16.15 3.01 -2.42
C GLN A 140 -15.02 2.82 -1.41
N VAL A 141 -14.61 3.87 -0.69
CA VAL A 141 -13.70 3.75 0.46
C VAL A 141 -14.36 3.00 1.63
N SER A 142 -15.69 3.03 1.79
CA SER A 142 -16.38 2.16 2.76
C SER A 142 -16.39 0.69 2.36
N THR A 143 -16.48 0.38 1.07
CA THR A 143 -16.45 -1.01 0.57
C THR A 143 -15.03 -1.57 0.53
N LEU A 144 -14.04 -0.74 0.17
CA LEU A 144 -12.60 -1.07 0.28
C LEU A 144 -12.20 -1.40 1.73
N LYS A 145 -12.83 -0.78 2.74
CA LYS A 145 -12.58 -1.07 4.17
C LYS A 145 -12.97 -2.50 4.58
N ASP A 146 -13.86 -3.16 3.84
CA ASP A 146 -14.34 -4.51 4.16
C ASP A 146 -13.69 -5.59 3.29
N THR A 147 -13.33 -5.29 2.03
CA THR A 147 -12.74 -6.27 1.10
C THR A 147 -11.22 -6.43 1.21
N LEU A 148 -10.53 -5.45 1.80
CA LEU A 148 -9.07 -5.45 2.05
C LEU A 148 -8.58 -6.52 3.05
N THR A 149 -9.49 -7.39 3.46
CA THR A 149 -9.30 -8.37 4.53
C THR A 149 -8.44 -9.56 4.10
N ARG A 150 -8.14 -9.74 2.81
CA ARG A 150 -7.48 -10.96 2.30
C ARG A 150 -6.07 -10.70 1.74
N HIS A 151 -5.10 -11.29 2.42
CA HIS A 151 -3.75 -11.64 1.93
C HIS A 151 -2.63 -10.61 2.09
N MET A 152 -2.03 -10.58 3.28
CA MET A 152 -0.58 -10.40 3.34
C MET A 152 0.11 -11.65 2.82
N ALA A 153 0.81 -11.50 1.70
CA ALA A 153 1.76 -12.47 1.16
C ALA A 153 3.07 -12.42 1.97
N GLU A 154 3.05 -12.73 3.27
CA GLU A 154 4.31 -12.91 4.02
C GLU A 154 5.09 -14.05 3.39
N GLY A 155 6.26 -13.73 2.84
CA GLY A 155 7.14 -14.70 2.16
C GLY A 155 6.59 -15.29 0.85
N LYS A 156 5.46 -14.78 0.32
CA LYS A 156 4.91 -15.22 -0.97
C LYS A 156 5.22 -14.18 -2.04
N THR A 157 5.71 -14.67 -3.17
CA THR A 157 6.05 -13.83 -4.32
C THR A 157 4.77 -13.36 -5.01
N MET A 158 4.81 -12.17 -5.60
CA MET A 158 3.72 -11.65 -6.42
C MET A 158 3.44 -12.61 -7.60
N PRO A 159 2.18 -12.99 -7.89
CA PRO A 159 1.83 -13.76 -9.06
C PRO A 159 1.98 -12.87 -10.28
N LYS A 160 2.40 -13.48 -11.37
CA LYS A 160 2.59 -12.77 -12.63
C LYS A 160 1.22 -12.42 -13.21
N GLY A 161 0.91 -11.13 -13.29
CA GLY A 161 -0.19 -10.60 -14.10
C GLY A 161 -1.35 -9.98 -13.34
N ASP A 162 -1.44 -10.16 -12.02
CA ASP A 162 -2.55 -9.61 -11.24
C ASP A 162 -2.19 -8.25 -10.65
N ARG A 163 -3.14 -7.30 -10.74
CA ARG A 163 -3.09 -6.04 -10.00
C ARG A 163 -3.23 -6.35 -8.50
N MET A 164 -2.42 -5.67 -7.70
CA MET A 164 -2.45 -5.79 -6.24
C MET A 164 -2.62 -4.45 -5.57
N LEU A 165 -3.16 -4.43 -4.36
CA LEU A 165 -3.00 -3.25 -3.51
C LEU A 165 -1.66 -3.31 -2.79
N ALA A 166 -0.97 -2.17 -2.71
CA ALA A 166 0.32 -2.09 -2.05
C ALA A 166 0.52 -0.75 -1.33
N VAL A 167 1.35 -0.80 -0.29
CA VAL A 167 1.87 0.39 0.40
C VAL A 167 3.35 0.53 0.08
N LEU A 168 3.76 1.72 -0.34
CA LEU A 168 5.16 2.12 -0.42
C LEU A 168 5.49 3.02 0.75
N GLN A 169 6.55 2.68 1.49
CA GLN A 169 7.16 3.54 2.49
C GLN A 169 8.49 4.06 1.96
N LEU A 170 8.53 5.34 1.65
CA LEU A 170 9.64 6.05 1.03
C LEU A 170 10.66 6.45 2.10
N LYS A 171 11.94 6.32 1.78
CA LYS A 171 13.05 6.66 2.68
C LYS A 171 13.20 8.18 2.86
N ALA A 172 12.82 8.95 1.84
CA ALA A 172 12.69 10.39 1.89
C ALA A 172 11.35 10.78 1.24
N PRO A 173 10.74 11.89 1.68
CA PRO A 173 9.47 12.33 1.11
C PRO A 173 9.58 12.67 -0.37
N LEU A 174 8.56 12.32 -1.14
CA LEU A 174 8.39 12.75 -2.54
C LEU A 174 7.27 13.77 -2.64
N LEU A 175 7.42 14.67 -3.60
CA LEU A 175 6.36 15.58 -4.01
C LEU A 175 5.51 14.93 -5.11
N LEU A 176 4.22 14.69 -4.83
CA LEU A 176 3.27 14.13 -5.79
C LEU A 176 2.29 15.21 -6.28
N PRO A 177 2.01 15.28 -7.59
CA PRO A 177 0.94 16.13 -8.12
C PRO A 177 -0.44 15.60 -7.72
N LEU A 178 -1.37 16.52 -7.47
CA LEU A 178 -2.79 16.24 -7.27
C LEU A 178 -3.59 16.58 -8.55
N PRO A 179 -4.72 15.90 -8.79
CA PRO A 179 -5.28 14.80 -8.00
C PRO A 179 -4.47 13.49 -8.13
N LEU A 180 -4.48 12.68 -7.07
CA LEU A 180 -3.86 11.36 -7.08
C LEU A 180 -4.48 10.46 -8.15
N GLY A 181 -3.73 9.43 -8.57
CA GLY A 181 -4.16 8.44 -9.55
C GLY A 181 -3.94 8.82 -11.01
N GLN A 182 -3.58 10.08 -11.32
CA GLN A 182 -3.24 10.49 -12.69
C GLN A 182 -1.80 10.15 -13.08
N TYR A 183 -0.90 10.14 -12.10
CA TYR A 183 0.53 9.99 -12.32
C TYR A 183 1.03 8.77 -11.53
N PRO A 184 1.22 7.62 -12.19
CA PRO A 184 1.73 6.43 -11.52
C PRO A 184 3.19 6.61 -11.11
N LEU A 185 3.54 6.02 -9.98
CA LEU A 185 4.92 5.86 -9.52
C LEU A 185 5.54 4.67 -10.24
N LEU A 186 6.83 4.74 -10.53
CA LEU A 186 7.58 3.65 -11.15
C LEU A 186 8.52 3.02 -10.13
N GLY A 187 8.34 1.74 -9.83
CA GLY A 187 9.26 0.95 -9.02
C GLY A 187 10.28 0.24 -9.89
N ALA A 188 11.57 0.35 -9.54
CA ALA A 188 12.65 -0.28 -10.27
C ALA A 188 13.74 -0.83 -9.34
N ARG A 189 14.41 -1.89 -9.79
CA ARG A 189 15.60 -2.46 -9.16
C ARG A 189 16.85 -1.96 -9.88
N LEU A 190 17.21 -0.70 -9.64
CA LEU A 190 18.34 -0.04 -10.32
C LEU A 190 19.70 -0.53 -9.83
N GLU A 191 19.74 -1.19 -8.68
CA GLU A 191 20.92 -1.85 -8.13
C GLU A 191 21.30 -3.12 -8.90
N LEU A 192 20.36 -3.70 -9.66
CA LEU A 192 20.68 -4.82 -10.54
C LEU A 192 21.62 -4.34 -11.65
N PRO A 193 22.68 -5.13 -11.96
CA PRO A 193 23.61 -4.78 -13.01
C PRO A 193 22.86 -4.65 -14.35
N PRO A 194 23.31 -3.77 -15.25
CA PRO A 194 22.76 -3.69 -16.60
C PRO A 194 23.16 -4.94 -17.39
N GLN A 195 22.43 -6.03 -17.21
CA GLN A 195 22.57 -7.24 -18.01
C GLN A 195 21.78 -7.07 -19.31
N ALA A 196 22.36 -7.48 -20.43
CA ALA A 196 21.66 -7.50 -21.70
C ALA A 196 20.40 -8.38 -21.59
N GLY A 197 19.23 -7.79 -21.86
CA GLY A 197 17.96 -8.53 -21.97
C GLY A 197 17.12 -8.66 -20.69
N GLN A 198 17.50 -8.05 -19.57
CA GLN A 198 16.67 -8.08 -18.34
C GLN A 198 16.07 -6.71 -18.02
N CYS A 199 14.75 -6.69 -17.81
CA CYS A 199 14.06 -5.48 -17.37
C CYS A 199 14.33 -5.23 -15.89
N ARG A 200 14.65 -3.98 -15.54
CA ARG A 200 14.84 -3.54 -14.15
C ARG A 200 13.64 -2.75 -13.61
N LEU A 201 12.66 -2.46 -14.46
CA LEU A 201 11.42 -1.81 -14.05
C LEU A 201 10.49 -2.89 -13.52
N ALA A 202 10.13 -2.82 -12.25
CA ALA A 202 9.43 -3.89 -11.54
C ALA A 202 7.91 -3.74 -11.61
N PHE A 203 7.41 -2.54 -11.35
CA PHE A 203 5.98 -2.27 -11.28
C PHE A 203 5.67 -0.79 -11.52
N THR A 204 4.41 -0.50 -11.84
CA THR A 204 3.83 0.83 -11.69
C THR A 204 2.85 0.82 -10.52
N LEU A 205 2.86 1.88 -9.70
CA LEU A 205 1.90 2.07 -8.62
C LEU A 205 1.06 3.31 -8.86
N THR A 206 -0.25 3.14 -9.02
CA THR A 206 -1.22 4.23 -9.16
C THR A 206 -1.67 4.71 -7.77
N PRO A 207 -1.29 5.92 -7.32
CA PRO A 207 -1.62 6.39 -5.98
C PRO A 207 -3.12 6.57 -5.78
N ILE A 208 -3.64 6.08 -4.65
CA ILE A 208 -5.02 6.28 -4.20
C ILE A 208 -5.05 7.28 -3.05
N GLU A 209 -4.12 7.13 -2.10
CA GLU A 209 -4.10 7.92 -0.86
C GLU A 209 -2.66 8.25 -0.43
N THR A 210 -2.49 9.45 0.15
CA THR A 210 -1.24 9.96 0.72
C THR A 210 -1.45 10.49 2.14
N PRO A 211 -0.45 10.48 3.03
CA PRO A 211 -0.61 10.34 4.47
C PRO A 211 -0.96 11.57 5.28
N ALA A 212 -1.24 12.73 4.66
CA ALA A 212 -1.81 13.84 5.41
C ALA A 212 -3.08 13.40 6.19
N ASP A 213 -3.78 12.37 5.68
CA ASP A 213 -4.94 11.72 6.27
C ASP A 213 -4.63 10.34 6.94
N LEU A 214 -3.38 9.84 6.90
CA LEU A 214 -2.97 8.53 7.49
C LEU A 214 -2.20 8.65 8.82
N HIS A 215 -1.87 9.86 9.29
CA HIS A 215 -1.19 10.03 10.58
C HIS A 215 -2.02 9.51 11.78
N ASP A 216 -3.35 9.41 11.63
CA ASP A 216 -4.29 8.96 12.66
C ASP A 216 -5.09 7.71 12.27
N LEU A 217 -4.68 6.95 11.26
CA LEU A 217 -5.25 5.62 11.04
C LEU A 217 -4.49 4.61 11.92
N PRO A 218 -5.06 4.14 13.04
CA PRO A 218 -4.58 2.92 13.66
C PRO A 218 -4.81 1.80 12.65
N TYR A 219 -3.79 1.49 11.84
CA TYR A 219 -3.67 0.34 10.93
C TYR A 219 -4.91 -0.56 10.98
N ARG A 220 -5.94 -0.16 10.23
CA ARG A 220 -7.29 -0.70 10.41
C ARG A 220 -7.32 -2.07 9.75
N ARG A 221 -7.20 -3.13 10.56
CA ARG A 221 -7.53 -4.53 10.26
C ARG A 221 -7.21 -4.97 8.81
N LEU A 222 -5.93 -5.06 8.45
CA LEU A 222 -5.53 -5.39 7.07
C LEU A 222 -5.01 -6.83 6.87
N CYS A 223 -5.11 -7.70 7.88
CA CYS A 223 -4.63 -9.07 7.71
C CYS A 223 -5.68 -10.02 8.23
N THR A 224 -6.29 -10.84 7.36
CA THR A 224 -6.61 -12.20 7.75
C THR A 224 -5.54 -13.12 7.17
N SER A 225 -4.67 -13.65 8.05
CA SER A 225 -3.88 -14.81 7.70
C SER A 225 -4.74 -16.03 7.97
N THR A 226 -5.03 -16.82 6.95
CA THR A 226 -5.65 -18.13 7.19
C THR A 226 -4.56 -19.08 7.68
N LEU A 227 -4.53 -19.32 8.98
CA LEU A 227 -3.69 -20.36 9.56
C LEU A 227 -4.33 -21.72 9.24
N SER A 228 -3.49 -22.70 8.92
CA SER A 228 -3.94 -24.06 8.64
C SER A 228 -3.20 -25.05 9.53
N GLY A 229 -3.92 -25.98 10.11
CA GLY A 229 -3.41 -27.04 10.95
C GLY A 229 -4.19 -28.32 10.75
N HIS A 230 -3.96 -29.30 11.61
CA HIS A 230 -4.66 -30.58 11.55
C HIS A 230 -5.09 -31.06 12.93
N VAL A 231 -6.23 -31.74 12.96
CA VAL A 231 -6.74 -32.40 14.17
C VAL A 231 -5.81 -33.57 14.51
N LEU A 232 -5.19 -33.55 15.69
CA LEU A 232 -4.38 -34.66 16.18
C LEU A 232 -5.24 -35.74 16.82
N ARG A 233 -6.14 -35.32 17.71
CA ARG A 233 -7.01 -36.21 18.47
C ARG A 233 -8.18 -35.45 19.08
N ARG A 234 -9.24 -36.18 19.37
CA ARG A 234 -10.35 -35.76 20.24
C ARG A 234 -10.01 -36.08 21.70
N ASP A 235 -10.57 -35.31 22.64
CA ASP A 235 -10.47 -35.64 24.06
C ASP A 235 -11.12 -36.99 24.37
N LYS A 236 -10.63 -37.65 25.42
CA LYS A 236 -10.80 -39.11 25.65
C LYS A 236 -12.23 -39.59 25.90
N ASP A 237 -13.21 -38.70 25.97
CA ASP A 237 -14.59 -39.03 26.35
C ASP A 237 -15.63 -38.73 25.25
N GLY A 238 -15.20 -38.53 24.00
CA GLY A 238 -16.11 -38.16 22.91
C GLY A 238 -16.71 -36.76 23.05
N GLY A 239 -16.24 -35.99 24.04
CA GLY A 239 -16.66 -34.60 24.25
C GLY A 239 -16.22 -33.67 23.12
N PRO A 240 -16.68 -32.39 23.16
CA PRO A 240 -16.43 -31.43 22.10
C PRO A 240 -14.96 -30.96 22.03
N GLY A 241 -14.09 -31.43 22.93
CA GLY A 241 -12.67 -31.06 22.99
C GLY A 241 -11.83 -31.70 21.88
N LEU A 242 -11.04 -30.89 21.20
CA LEU A 242 -10.11 -31.27 20.14
C LEU A 242 -8.71 -30.74 20.45
N VAL A 243 -7.68 -31.50 20.05
CA VAL A 243 -6.29 -31.02 20.05
C VAL A 243 -5.84 -30.83 18.61
N VAL A 244 -5.48 -29.61 18.25
CA VAL A 244 -5.05 -29.21 16.91
C VAL A 244 -3.57 -28.81 16.92
N SER A 245 -2.87 -29.17 15.86
CA SER A 245 -1.45 -28.87 15.68
C SER A 245 -1.19 -28.17 14.35
N GLY A 246 -0.11 -27.39 14.28
CA GLY A 246 0.33 -26.73 13.06
C GLY A 246 -0.31 -25.35 12.80
N LEU A 247 -1.29 -24.94 13.61
CA LEU A 247 -1.86 -23.58 13.51
C LEU A 247 -0.85 -22.49 13.92
N PHE A 248 0.00 -22.76 14.91
CA PHE A 248 0.99 -21.81 15.43
C PHE A 248 2.38 -22.44 15.50
N SER A 249 3.43 -21.64 15.33
CA SER A 249 4.83 -22.07 15.42
C SER A 249 5.24 -22.42 16.84
N ASP A 250 4.72 -21.70 17.84
CA ASP A 250 5.02 -21.92 19.25
C ASP A 250 3.83 -21.56 20.18
N ASN A 251 4.02 -21.81 21.47
CA ASN A 251 3.00 -21.56 22.49
C ASN A 251 2.74 -20.06 22.72
N THR A 252 3.76 -19.22 22.52
CA THR A 252 3.69 -17.76 22.73
C THR A 252 2.83 -17.09 21.67
N ALA A 253 3.00 -17.49 20.40
CA ALA A 253 2.16 -17.06 19.28
C ALA A 253 0.71 -17.49 19.50
N ALA A 254 0.48 -18.75 19.91
CA ALA A 254 -0.84 -19.27 20.20
C ALA A 254 -1.54 -18.50 21.34
N SER A 255 -0.87 -18.28 22.48
CA SER A 255 -1.45 -17.56 23.61
C SER A 255 -1.76 -16.10 23.29
N THR A 256 -0.87 -15.44 22.53
CA THR A 256 -1.06 -14.07 22.09
C THR A 256 -2.28 -13.96 21.18
N ALA A 257 -2.38 -14.84 20.18
CA ALA A 257 -3.51 -14.89 19.25
C ALA A 257 -4.85 -15.12 19.98
N ILE A 258 -4.91 -16.09 20.89
CA ILE A 258 -6.13 -16.41 21.66
C ILE A 258 -6.52 -15.23 22.57
N SER A 259 -5.56 -14.62 23.27
CA SER A 259 -5.84 -13.49 24.17
C SER A 259 -6.35 -12.24 23.44
N SER A 260 -5.94 -12.05 22.18
CA SER A 260 -6.38 -10.93 21.34
C SER A 260 -7.81 -11.09 20.82
N ALA A 261 -8.32 -12.33 20.74
CA ALA A 261 -9.66 -12.64 20.29
C ALA A 261 -10.61 -12.77 21.48
N LYS A 262 -11.41 -11.72 21.75
CA LYS A 262 -12.45 -11.73 22.79
C LYS A 262 -13.49 -12.83 22.49
N GLY A 263 -13.30 -14.02 23.04
CA GLY A 263 -14.16 -15.20 22.83
C GLY A 263 -13.50 -16.40 22.14
N GLY A 264 -12.18 -16.35 21.89
CA GLY A 264 -11.45 -17.42 21.19
C GLY A 264 -11.44 -17.24 19.67
N LEU A 265 -10.63 -18.03 18.97
CA LEU A 265 -10.49 -17.96 17.52
C LEU A 265 -11.43 -18.96 16.85
N ALA A 266 -12.37 -18.49 16.03
CA ALA A 266 -13.25 -19.36 15.26
C ALA A 266 -12.46 -20.12 14.18
N CYS A 267 -12.75 -21.41 14.05
CA CYS A 267 -12.09 -22.35 13.16
C CYS A 267 -13.13 -23.08 12.32
N THR A 268 -12.78 -23.34 11.06
CA THR A 268 -13.52 -24.26 10.19
C THR A 268 -12.74 -25.57 10.06
N ILE A 269 -13.45 -26.69 10.13
CA ILE A 269 -12.89 -28.04 9.99
C ILE A 269 -13.27 -28.57 8.62
N LEU A 270 -12.26 -28.89 7.83
CA LEU A 270 -12.39 -29.39 6.47
C LEU A 270 -11.90 -30.84 6.39
N THR A 271 -12.61 -31.64 5.62
CA THR A 271 -12.15 -32.98 5.22
C THR A 271 -10.97 -32.90 4.26
N SER A 272 -10.33 -34.04 3.97
CA SER A 272 -9.19 -34.11 3.03
C SER A 272 -9.53 -33.66 1.60
N ASP A 273 -10.81 -33.75 1.22
CA ASP A 273 -11.38 -33.27 -0.05
C ASP A 273 -11.82 -31.80 0.00
N GLY A 274 -11.62 -31.11 1.13
CA GLY A 274 -11.90 -29.67 1.27
C GLY A 274 -13.34 -29.33 1.68
N THR A 275 -14.16 -30.34 1.99
CA THR A 275 -15.56 -30.18 2.35
C THR A 275 -15.70 -29.81 3.83
N GLU A 276 -16.56 -28.84 4.16
CA GLU A 276 -16.78 -28.44 5.55
C GLU A 276 -17.45 -29.57 6.35
N ARG A 277 -16.79 -30.00 7.43
CA ARG A 277 -17.26 -31.05 8.35
C ARG A 277 -17.77 -30.48 9.67
N GLY A 278 -17.25 -29.32 10.08
CA GLY A 278 -17.66 -28.72 11.34
C GLY A 278 -16.98 -27.39 11.63
N GLN A 279 -17.35 -26.81 12.76
CA GLN A 279 -16.82 -25.55 13.27
C GLN A 279 -16.35 -25.74 14.71
N ALA A 280 -15.27 -25.04 15.08
CA ALA A 280 -14.72 -25.07 16.42
C ALA A 280 -14.18 -23.71 16.84
N VAL A 281 -13.91 -23.54 18.12
CA VAL A 281 -13.27 -22.33 18.67
C VAL A 281 -12.01 -22.72 19.41
N VAL A 282 -10.88 -22.06 19.11
CA VAL A 282 -9.63 -22.23 19.89
C VAL A 282 -9.82 -21.61 21.27
N VAL A 283 -9.68 -22.42 22.32
CA VAL A 283 -9.93 -22.02 23.72
C VAL A 283 -8.63 -21.76 24.47
N SER A 284 -7.61 -22.60 24.28
CA SER A 284 -6.36 -22.45 25.01
C SER A 284 -5.18 -23.05 24.24
N ALA A 285 -3.98 -22.54 24.52
CA ALA A 285 -2.77 -23.19 24.05
C ALA A 285 -2.48 -24.47 24.85
N PHE A 286 -1.75 -25.42 24.27
CA PHE A 286 -1.52 -26.76 24.81
C PHE A 286 -0.06 -27.21 24.63
N GLY A 287 0.65 -27.39 25.75
CA GLY A 287 2.05 -27.82 25.74
C GLY A 287 2.99 -26.76 25.19
N THR A 288 4.19 -27.16 24.75
CA THR A 288 5.27 -26.25 24.30
C THR A 288 5.40 -26.17 22.78
N SER A 289 4.73 -27.05 22.03
CA SER A 289 4.92 -27.25 20.59
C SER A 289 3.89 -26.53 19.71
N GLY A 290 3.34 -25.39 20.15
CA GLY A 290 2.34 -24.61 19.40
C GLY A 290 1.00 -25.32 19.15
N LYS A 291 0.70 -26.39 19.90
CA LYS A 291 -0.60 -27.09 19.83
C LYS A 291 -1.65 -26.27 20.59
N VAL A 292 -2.91 -26.45 20.21
CA VAL A 292 -4.03 -25.74 20.84
C VAL A 292 -5.18 -26.68 21.13
N LYS A 293 -5.96 -26.36 22.16
CA LYS A 293 -7.24 -26.98 22.45
C LYS A 293 -8.35 -26.18 21.77
N CYS A 294 -9.17 -26.87 21.01
CA CYS A 294 -10.37 -26.31 20.40
C CYS A 294 -11.61 -26.98 20.98
N THR A 295 -12.71 -26.25 21.05
CA THR A 295 -14.03 -26.78 21.39
C THR A 295 -14.91 -26.74 20.15
N LEU A 296 -15.42 -27.90 19.74
CA LEU A 296 -16.37 -28.03 18.64
C LEU A 296 -17.67 -27.31 18.98
N THR A 297 -18.12 -26.44 18.08
CA THR A 297 -19.39 -25.71 18.22
C THR A 297 -20.48 -26.29 17.32
N GLN A 298 -20.11 -26.82 16.15
CA GLN A 298 -21.03 -27.48 15.20
C GLN A 298 -20.32 -28.60 14.43
N GLY A 299 -21.07 -29.62 14.00
CA GLY A 299 -20.59 -30.67 13.11
C GLY A 299 -19.80 -31.79 13.81
N ASP A 300 -18.82 -32.35 13.11
CA ASP A 300 -17.91 -33.40 13.62
C ASP A 300 -16.45 -33.10 13.23
N ALA A 301 -15.51 -33.85 13.79
CA ALA A 301 -14.09 -33.74 13.47
C ALA A 301 -13.40 -35.10 13.66
N GLN A 302 -12.59 -35.49 12.69
CA GLN A 302 -11.79 -36.71 12.70
C GLN A 302 -10.30 -36.39 12.74
N PRO A 303 -9.46 -37.30 13.28
CA PRO A 303 -8.01 -37.15 13.18
C PRO A 303 -7.57 -36.96 11.72
N ARG A 304 -6.63 -36.04 11.49
CA ARG A 304 -6.11 -35.59 10.19
C ARG A 304 -7.01 -34.64 9.38
N ASP A 305 -8.21 -34.31 9.86
CA ASP A 305 -8.98 -33.23 9.24
C ASP A 305 -8.20 -31.91 9.33
N THR A 306 -8.35 -31.09 8.28
CA THR A 306 -7.68 -29.79 8.19
C THR A 306 -8.48 -28.77 8.98
N VAL A 307 -7.80 -27.98 9.80
CA VAL A 307 -8.41 -26.90 10.59
C VAL A 307 -7.89 -25.59 10.05
N THR A 308 -8.79 -24.71 9.62
CA THR A 308 -8.44 -23.37 9.15
C THR A 308 -8.95 -22.31 10.11
N VAL A 309 -8.12 -21.30 10.38
CA VAL A 309 -8.47 -20.16 11.23
C VAL A 309 -8.20 -18.89 10.44
N ALA A 310 -9.24 -18.10 10.18
CA ALA A 310 -9.07 -16.75 9.68
C ALA A 310 -8.62 -15.86 10.85
N GLN A 311 -7.32 -15.74 11.07
CA GLN A 311 -6.80 -14.89 12.14
C GLN A 311 -6.68 -13.46 11.63
N THR A 312 -7.40 -12.53 12.26
CA THR A 312 -7.13 -11.11 12.03
C THR A 312 -5.82 -10.71 12.72
N LEU A 313 -4.69 -10.73 12.01
CA LEU A 313 -3.41 -10.28 12.55
C LEU A 313 -3.39 -8.74 12.58
N GLN A 314 -3.23 -8.18 13.79
CA GLN A 314 -2.92 -6.77 13.94
C GLN A 314 -1.42 -6.58 13.70
N HIS A 315 -1.03 -6.42 12.44
CA HIS A 315 0.35 -6.07 12.14
C HIS A 315 0.59 -4.59 12.47
N ARG A 316 1.22 -4.34 13.62
CA ARG A 316 1.70 -3.01 13.99
C ARG A 316 3.04 -2.83 13.28
N ILE A 317 3.06 -2.16 12.14
CA ILE A 317 4.32 -1.74 11.50
C ILE A 317 4.99 -0.80 12.50
N ARG A 318 6.08 -1.27 13.13
CA ARG A 318 6.85 -0.46 14.07
C ARG A 318 7.68 0.55 13.29
N TYR A 319 7.64 1.77 13.78
CA TYR A 319 8.40 2.94 13.36
C TYR A 319 9.91 2.71 13.39
#